data_AF-A0A8J3NAZ1-F1
#
_entry.id   AF-A0A8J3NAZ1-F1
#
_cell.length_a   1.000
_cell.length_b   1.000
_cell.length_c   1.000
_cell.angle_alpha   90.00
_cell.angle_beta   90.00
_cell.angle_gamma   90.00
#
_symmetry.space_group_name_H-M   'P 1'
#
loop_
_entity.id
_entity.type
_entity.pdbx_description
1 polymer ?
#
loop_
_entity_poly.entity_id
_entity_poly.type
_entity_poly.pdbx_seq_one_letter_code
_entity_poly.pdbx_strand_id
1 'polypeptide(L)'
;MGVETGVRAGGPGRGWTWAAGGACLAALATAALRAAAGAGPSYTAGFAPAWVAAVAAGIGAAVAVLGDRVRGGRVVAAVWSAVGWSTVALLVWATSGVLFDAFRVAAVLGVPGMPPVVDWSGALARAAAGLSAVLLAAVMVRRRRERLAGLAGCPECGRSVPVPGRRRWLGHLAAALAVPYPALKLYWAAGGQMAASSMGRPEGFPVGEVVCFGAAAVLALALVQRWGRVLPRWLLTAGGCVAAGALVSMGVLAGFGTAAQVLGVVSGPARWSHNGWLVALVYGSWLALGVSLAVLTAGYRRRTVPTGCARCAP
;
A
#
# COMPACT_ATOMS: atom_id res chain seq x y z
N MET A 1 -54.24 -10.24 8.73
CA MET A 1 -53.11 -9.43 8.24
C MET A 1 -51.97 -9.55 9.25
N GLY A 2 -51.07 -10.51 9.05
CA GLY A 2 -49.90 -10.68 9.92
C GLY A 2 -48.77 -9.78 9.43
N VAL A 3 -48.37 -8.80 10.22
CA VAL A 3 -47.16 -8.02 9.97
C VAL A 3 -45.99 -8.91 10.37
N GLU A 4 -45.44 -9.67 9.42
CA GLU A 4 -44.16 -10.35 9.61
C GLU A 4 -43.07 -9.29 9.79
N THR A 5 -42.77 -8.96 11.05
CA THR A 5 -41.57 -8.24 11.46
C THR A 5 -40.37 -9.17 11.29
N GLY A 6 -40.04 -9.47 10.04
CA GLY A 6 -38.81 -10.16 9.67
C GLY A 6 -37.63 -9.31 10.11
N VAL A 7 -37.13 -9.56 11.31
CA VAL A 7 -35.84 -9.07 11.79
C VAL A 7 -34.82 -9.58 10.79
N ARG A 8 -34.43 -8.71 9.84
CA ARG A 8 -33.32 -8.99 8.92
C ARG A 8 -32.09 -9.14 9.79
N ALA A 9 -31.76 -10.39 10.12
CA ALA A 9 -30.53 -10.77 10.78
C ALA A 9 -29.41 -9.95 10.14
N GLY A 10 -28.75 -9.12 10.95
CA GLY A 10 -27.79 -8.14 10.46
C GLY A 10 -26.77 -8.86 9.59
N GLY A 11 -26.84 -8.63 8.28
CA GLY A 11 -26.00 -9.36 7.34
C GLY A 11 -24.53 -9.22 7.76
N PRO A 12 -23.69 -10.26 7.56
CA PRO A 12 -22.29 -10.31 7.99
C PRO A 12 -21.38 -9.19 7.41
N GLY A 13 -21.95 -8.20 6.71
CA GLY A 13 -21.30 -6.98 6.27
C GLY A 13 -21.22 -5.84 7.25
N ARG A 14 -22.16 -5.73 8.20
CA ARG A 14 -22.14 -4.58 9.12
C ARG A 14 -20.92 -4.55 10.02
N GLY A 15 -20.37 -5.71 10.41
CA GLY A 15 -19.18 -5.77 11.26
C GLY A 15 -17.95 -5.09 10.63
N TRP A 16 -17.74 -5.28 9.33
CA TRP A 16 -16.57 -4.71 8.63
C TRP A 16 -16.66 -3.20 8.46
N THR A 17 -17.85 -2.66 8.20
CA THR A 17 -18.04 -1.21 8.07
C THR A 17 -17.85 -0.50 9.42
N TRP A 18 -18.34 -1.09 10.51
CA TRP A 18 -18.07 -0.57 11.86
C TRP A 18 -16.60 -0.68 12.25
N ALA A 19 -15.94 -1.80 11.97
CA ALA A 19 -14.51 -1.95 12.24
C ALA A 19 -13.67 -0.92 11.47
N ALA A 20 -13.95 -0.70 10.19
CA ALA A 20 -13.27 0.32 9.40
C ALA A 20 -13.56 1.74 9.92
N GLY A 21 -14.81 2.04 10.28
CA GLY A 21 -15.19 3.32 10.86
C GLY A 21 -14.49 3.58 12.20
N GLY A 22 -14.47 2.59 13.09
CA GLY A 22 -13.78 2.66 14.38
C GLY A 22 -12.27 2.83 14.24
N ALA A 23 -11.64 2.12 13.32
CA ALA A 23 -10.21 2.29 13.03
C ALA A 23 -9.90 3.70 12.51
N CYS A 24 -10.72 4.23 11.60
CA CYS A 24 -10.59 5.61 11.13
C CYS A 24 -10.75 6.63 12.27
N LEU A 25 -11.70 6.44 13.18
CA LEU A 25 -11.85 7.31 14.36
C LEU A 25 -10.64 7.23 15.30
N ALA A 26 -10.07 6.03 15.50
CA ALA A 26 -8.83 5.86 16.26
C ALA A 26 -7.65 6.58 15.57
N ALA A 27 -7.52 6.46 14.25
CA ALA A 27 -6.51 7.19 13.49
C ALA A 27 -6.67 8.71 13.63
N LEU A 28 -7.91 9.22 13.58
CA LEU A 28 -8.20 10.64 13.80
C LEU A 28 -7.77 11.09 15.21
N ALA A 29 -8.10 10.32 16.24
CA ALA A 29 -7.71 10.60 17.62
C ALA A 29 -6.18 10.61 17.79
N THR A 30 -5.47 9.62 17.24
CA THR A 30 -3.99 9.58 17.30
C THR A 30 -3.33 10.72 16.52
N ALA A 31 -3.93 11.17 15.41
CA ALA A 31 -3.46 12.33 14.66
C ALA A 31 -3.64 13.64 15.46
N ALA A 32 -4.76 13.78 16.18
CA ALA A 32 -5.01 14.91 17.06
C ALA A 32 -4.05 14.94 18.26
N LEU A 33 -3.81 13.78 18.89
CA LEU A 33 -2.81 13.64 19.96
C LEU A 33 -1.41 14.01 19.47
N ARG A 34 -1.04 13.57 18.25
CA ARG A 34 0.23 13.98 17.62
C ARG A 34 0.31 15.49 17.43
N ALA A 35 -0.75 16.13 16.92
CA ALA A 35 -0.77 17.57 16.73
C ALA A 35 -0.60 18.32 18.07
N ALA A 36 -1.23 17.83 19.14
CA ALA A 36 -1.09 18.38 20.49
C ALA A 36 0.32 18.19 21.08
N ALA A 37 1.02 17.10 20.73
CA ALA A 37 2.38 16.81 21.17
C ALA A 37 3.46 17.72 20.52
N GLY A 38 3.10 18.49 19.49
CA GLY A 38 3.99 19.44 18.82
C GLY A 38 4.83 18.82 17.70
N ALA A 39 5.92 19.52 17.34
CA ALA A 39 6.78 19.12 16.23
C ALA A 39 7.50 17.80 16.53
N GLY A 40 7.47 16.88 15.57
CA GLY A 40 8.22 15.62 15.66
C GLY A 40 9.72 15.81 15.44
N PRO A 41 10.53 14.76 15.66
CA PRO A 41 11.95 14.77 15.35
C PRO A 41 12.23 15.10 13.87
N SER A 42 13.40 15.67 13.58
CA SER A 42 13.79 16.13 12.23
C SER A 42 13.73 15.04 11.15
N TYR A 43 13.93 13.78 11.50
CA TYR A 43 13.86 12.65 10.56
C TYR A 43 12.45 12.46 9.96
N THR A 44 11.43 13.03 10.59
CA THR A 44 10.04 12.92 10.15
C THR A 44 9.65 13.97 9.12
N ALA A 45 10.53 14.92 8.80
CA ALA A 45 10.27 16.01 7.87
C ALA A 45 9.91 15.54 6.44
N GLY A 46 10.34 14.33 6.06
CA GLY A 46 9.99 13.72 4.77
C GLY A 46 8.69 12.91 4.76
N PHE A 47 8.01 12.75 5.91
CA PHE A 47 6.77 11.97 6.01
C PHE A 47 5.55 12.82 5.65
N ALA A 48 4.40 12.16 5.48
CA ALA A 48 3.14 12.86 5.28
C ALA A 48 2.87 13.86 6.43
N PRO A 49 2.46 15.10 6.12
CA PRO A 49 2.05 16.06 7.14
C PRO A 49 0.95 15.48 8.05
N ALA A 50 0.98 15.80 9.34
CA ALA A 50 0.05 15.22 10.33
C ALA A 50 -1.43 15.45 9.99
N TRP A 51 -1.77 16.58 9.34
CA TRP A 51 -3.12 16.88 8.90
C TRP A 51 -3.65 15.89 7.84
N VAL A 52 -2.77 15.27 7.04
CA VAL A 52 -3.18 14.30 6.00
C VAL A 52 -3.85 13.10 6.65
N ALA A 53 -3.27 12.57 7.74
CA ALA A 53 -3.83 11.46 8.49
C ALA A 53 -5.20 11.82 9.07
N ALA A 54 -5.33 13.00 9.68
CA ALA A 54 -6.58 13.47 10.27
C ALA A 54 -7.70 13.65 9.22
N VAL A 55 -7.43 14.35 8.13
CA VAL A 55 -8.40 14.57 7.04
C VAL A 55 -8.83 13.24 6.41
N ALA A 56 -7.86 12.38 6.08
CA ALA A 56 -8.15 11.08 5.48
C ALA A 56 -8.94 10.18 6.43
N ALA A 57 -8.60 10.18 7.73
CA ALA A 57 -9.33 9.44 8.75
C ALA A 57 -10.79 9.93 8.91
N GLY A 58 -11.02 11.24 8.95
CA GLY A 58 -12.36 11.83 9.01
C GLY A 58 -13.23 11.45 7.81
N ILE A 59 -12.70 11.60 6.60
CA ILE A 59 -13.39 11.17 5.36
C ILE A 59 -13.60 9.65 5.37
N GLY A 60 -12.62 8.88 5.82
CA GLY A 60 -12.68 7.41 5.86
C GLY A 60 -13.77 6.88 6.79
N ALA A 61 -13.95 7.52 7.95
CA ALA A 61 -15.04 7.21 8.86
C ALA A 61 -16.40 7.48 8.20
N ALA A 62 -16.56 8.63 7.54
CA ALA A 62 -17.77 8.95 6.79
C ALA A 62 -18.02 7.94 5.64
N VAL A 63 -16.98 7.60 4.86
CA VAL A 63 -17.07 6.60 3.77
C VAL A 63 -17.52 5.23 4.27
N ALA A 64 -16.98 4.79 5.40
CA ALA A 64 -17.31 3.51 6.02
C ALA A 64 -18.77 3.48 6.49
N VAL A 65 -19.19 4.47 7.29
CA VAL A 65 -20.49 4.51 7.98
C VAL A 65 -21.63 4.90 7.04
N LEU A 66 -21.45 5.93 6.22
CA LEU A 66 -22.51 6.46 5.35
C LEU A 66 -22.63 5.68 4.04
N GLY A 67 -21.60 4.96 3.63
CA GLY A 67 -21.57 4.35 2.30
C GLY A 67 -22.65 3.29 2.04
N ASP A 68 -23.21 2.68 3.08
CA ASP A 68 -24.34 1.75 2.95
C ASP A 68 -25.71 2.50 2.89
N ARG A 69 -25.74 3.75 3.38
CA ARG A 69 -26.91 4.62 3.34
C ARG A 69 -27.03 5.41 2.04
N VAL A 70 -25.92 5.62 1.35
CA VAL A 70 -25.89 6.27 0.03
C VAL A 70 -26.52 5.33 -1.00
N ARG A 71 -27.85 5.39 -1.10
CA ARG A 71 -28.63 4.80 -2.20
C ARG A 71 -28.72 5.84 -3.30
N GLY A 72 -28.09 5.57 -4.43
CA GLY A 72 -28.10 6.46 -5.58
C GLY A 72 -27.83 5.72 -6.87
N GLY A 73 -28.04 6.41 -7.99
CA GLY A 73 -27.72 5.89 -9.32
C GLY A 73 -26.23 5.59 -9.51
N ARG A 74 -25.88 5.07 -10.69
CA ARG A 74 -24.50 4.66 -11.05
C ARG A 74 -23.47 5.78 -10.81
N VAL A 75 -23.84 7.04 -11.04
CA VAL A 75 -22.96 8.21 -10.85
C VAL A 75 -22.59 8.40 -9.37
N VAL A 76 -23.58 8.46 -8.47
CA VAL A 76 -23.36 8.61 -7.02
C VAL A 76 -22.49 7.46 -6.50
N ALA A 77 -22.79 6.25 -6.96
CA ALA A 77 -22.03 5.06 -6.62
C ALA A 77 -20.56 5.13 -7.09
N ALA A 78 -20.30 5.71 -8.26
CA ALA A 78 -18.95 5.91 -8.80
C ALA A 78 -18.19 7.00 -8.04
N VAL A 79 -18.83 8.15 -7.77
CA VAL A 79 -18.24 9.25 -6.97
C VAL A 79 -17.85 8.74 -5.59
N TRP A 80 -18.74 8.03 -4.89
CA TRP A 80 -18.42 7.47 -3.57
C TRP A 80 -17.28 6.46 -3.62
N SER A 81 -17.20 5.69 -4.72
CA SER A 81 -16.09 4.78 -4.93
C SER A 81 -14.78 5.54 -5.14
N ALA A 82 -14.79 6.62 -5.91
CA ALA A 82 -13.63 7.46 -6.13
C ALA A 82 -13.16 8.09 -4.81
N VAL A 83 -14.07 8.69 -4.04
CA VAL A 83 -13.77 9.27 -2.71
C VAL A 83 -13.15 8.21 -1.80
N GLY A 84 -13.76 7.02 -1.68
CA GLY A 84 -13.23 5.96 -0.83
C GLY A 84 -11.83 5.49 -1.22
N TRP A 85 -11.54 5.34 -2.53
CA TRP A 85 -10.20 4.98 -2.99
C TRP A 85 -9.17 6.10 -2.81
N SER A 86 -9.57 7.35 -3.02
CA SER A 86 -8.73 8.52 -2.72
C SER A 86 -8.40 8.59 -1.24
N THR A 87 -9.36 8.33 -0.36
CA THR A 87 -9.14 8.26 1.08
C THR A 87 -8.17 7.14 1.46
N VAL A 88 -8.32 5.94 0.87
CA VAL A 88 -7.36 4.85 1.06
C VAL A 88 -5.96 5.28 0.64
N ALA A 89 -5.81 5.97 -0.50
CA ALA A 89 -4.51 6.46 -0.97
C ALA A 89 -3.89 7.48 0.00
N LEU A 90 -4.67 8.41 0.54
CA LEU A 90 -4.21 9.37 1.54
C LEU A 90 -3.83 8.70 2.86
N LEU A 91 -4.60 7.70 3.32
CA LEU A 91 -4.24 6.93 4.51
C LEU A 91 -2.96 6.11 4.29
N VAL A 92 -2.77 5.52 3.11
CA VAL A 92 -1.52 4.84 2.73
C VAL A 92 -0.36 5.84 2.73
N TRP A 93 -0.54 7.04 2.19
CA TRP A 93 0.49 8.08 2.27
C TRP A 93 0.79 8.45 3.73
N ALA A 94 -0.24 8.55 4.58
CA ALA A 94 -0.07 8.77 6.02
C ALA A 94 0.65 7.63 6.75
N THR A 95 0.82 6.44 6.15
CA THR A 95 1.68 5.39 6.70
C THR A 95 3.17 5.59 6.42
N SER A 96 3.52 6.57 5.59
CA SER A 96 4.92 6.88 5.26
C SER A 96 5.72 7.09 6.54
N GLY A 97 6.75 6.26 6.75
CA GLY A 97 7.51 6.27 8.00
C GLY A 97 7.36 5.03 8.86
N VAL A 98 6.29 4.23 8.71
CA VAL A 98 6.04 3.09 9.62
C VAL A 98 7.17 2.05 9.62
N LEU A 99 7.79 1.82 8.45
CA LEU A 99 8.95 0.93 8.34
C LEU A 99 10.19 1.53 9.03
N PHE A 100 10.40 2.85 8.88
CA PHE A 100 11.47 3.55 9.58
C PHE A 100 11.25 3.55 11.10
N ASP A 101 10.01 3.66 11.55
CA ASP A 101 9.69 3.52 12.97
C ASP A 101 9.99 2.11 13.46
N ALA A 102 9.65 1.07 12.70
CA ALA A 102 9.98 -0.31 13.04
C ALA A 102 11.50 -0.53 13.17
N PHE A 103 12.30 0.02 12.24
CA PHE A 103 13.75 -0.01 12.32
C PHE A 103 14.29 0.75 13.54
N ARG A 104 13.75 1.92 13.85
CA ARG A 104 14.14 2.72 15.02
C ARG A 104 13.74 2.03 16.34
N VAL A 105 12.60 1.36 16.37
CA VAL A 105 12.18 0.51 17.51
C VAL A 105 13.15 -0.66 17.67
N ALA A 106 13.52 -1.34 16.58
CA ALA A 106 14.53 -2.40 16.63
C ALA A 106 15.88 -1.88 17.16
N ALA A 107 16.27 -0.65 16.80
CA ALA A 107 17.47 0.01 17.30
C ALA A 107 17.40 0.25 18.83
N VAL A 108 16.25 0.72 19.33
CA VAL A 108 16.00 0.85 20.78
C VAL A 108 16.10 -0.50 21.49
N LEU A 109 15.73 -1.59 20.82
CA LEU A 109 15.83 -2.97 21.32
C LEU A 109 17.24 -3.58 21.14
N GLY A 110 18.24 -2.80 20.71
CA GLY A 110 19.64 -3.22 20.65
C GLY A 110 20.11 -3.74 19.29
N VAL A 111 19.33 -3.58 18.21
CA VAL A 111 19.81 -3.90 16.85
C VAL A 111 20.82 -2.81 16.41
N PRO A 112 22.09 -3.17 16.14
CA PRO A 112 23.13 -2.18 15.83
C PRO A 112 22.94 -1.54 14.44
N GLY A 113 23.51 -0.35 14.25
CA GLY A 113 23.57 0.33 12.94
C GLY A 113 22.36 1.19 12.57
N MET A 114 21.42 1.40 13.50
CA MET A 114 20.20 2.19 13.26
C MET A 114 20.04 3.31 14.31
N PRO A 115 19.45 4.48 13.97
CA PRO A 115 19.23 5.54 14.94
C PRO A 115 18.19 5.16 16.02
N PRO A 116 18.49 5.27 17.33
CA PRO A 116 17.61 4.80 18.41
C PRO A 116 16.53 5.81 18.84
N VAL A 117 16.22 6.82 18.01
CA VAL A 117 15.22 7.85 18.34
C VAL A 117 13.90 7.51 17.68
N VAL A 118 12.85 7.25 18.45
CA VAL A 118 11.50 6.93 17.94
C VAL A 118 10.54 8.07 18.25
N ASP A 119 9.87 8.56 17.21
CA ASP A 119 8.71 9.45 17.31
C ASP A 119 7.47 8.64 17.69
N TRP A 120 7.30 8.30 18.98
CA TRP A 120 6.25 7.38 19.43
C TRP A 120 4.83 7.81 19.05
N SER A 121 4.51 9.10 19.21
CA SER A 121 3.19 9.63 18.85
C SER A 121 2.95 9.55 17.33
N GLY A 122 4.00 9.80 16.53
CA GLY A 122 3.96 9.64 15.08
C GLY A 122 3.86 8.19 14.65
N ALA A 123 4.63 7.30 15.25
CA ALA A 123 4.61 5.87 14.96
C ALA A 123 3.21 5.29 15.20
N LEU A 124 2.57 5.67 16.32
CA LEU A 124 1.20 5.28 16.63
C LEU A 124 0.20 5.82 15.60
N ALA A 125 0.29 7.11 15.24
CA ALA A 125 -0.60 7.71 14.23
C ALA A 125 -0.44 7.07 12.84
N ARG A 126 0.79 6.78 12.42
CA ARG A 126 1.10 6.11 11.14
C ARG A 126 0.61 4.66 11.13
N ALA A 127 0.76 3.94 12.24
CA ALA A 127 0.24 2.58 12.39
C ALA A 127 -1.30 2.56 12.36
N ALA A 128 -1.96 3.48 13.06
CA ALA A 128 -3.42 3.61 13.07
C ALA A 128 -3.98 3.97 11.68
N ALA A 129 -3.30 4.88 10.96
CA ALA A 129 -3.62 5.18 9.56
C ALA A 129 -3.47 3.95 8.66
N GLY A 130 -2.44 3.12 8.88
CA GLY A 130 -2.23 1.89 8.12
C GLY A 130 -3.31 0.84 8.35
N LEU A 131 -3.70 0.62 9.61
CA LEU A 131 -4.83 -0.24 9.93
C LEU A 131 -6.13 0.26 9.30
N SER A 132 -6.37 1.57 9.36
CA SER A 132 -7.52 2.22 8.74
C SER A 132 -7.53 2.03 7.22
N ALA A 133 -6.39 2.21 6.56
CA ALA A 133 -6.25 1.99 5.12
C ALA A 133 -6.60 0.55 4.74
N VAL A 134 -6.10 -0.44 5.49
CA VAL A 134 -6.36 -1.87 5.24
C VAL A 134 -7.84 -2.20 5.40
N LEU A 135 -8.47 -1.78 6.50
CA LEU A 135 -9.88 -2.08 6.77
C LEU A 135 -10.81 -1.34 5.80
N LEU A 136 -10.53 -0.07 5.50
CA LEU A 136 -11.31 0.70 4.52
C LEU A 136 -11.16 0.11 3.11
N ALA A 137 -9.95 -0.27 2.69
CA ALA A 137 -9.74 -0.95 1.42
C ALA A 137 -10.50 -2.28 1.35
N ALA A 138 -10.57 -3.04 2.45
CA ALA A 138 -11.36 -4.27 2.52
C ALA A 138 -12.85 -4.00 2.29
N VAL A 139 -13.42 -2.97 2.94
CA VAL A 139 -14.80 -2.52 2.71
C VAL A 139 -15.02 -2.10 1.26
N MET A 140 -14.11 -1.32 0.68
CA MET A 140 -14.20 -0.86 -0.72
C MET A 140 -14.15 -2.01 -1.73
N VAL A 141 -13.24 -2.96 -1.52
CA VAL A 141 -13.14 -4.17 -2.35
C VAL A 141 -14.41 -5.00 -2.25
N ARG A 142 -14.96 -5.17 -1.05
CA ARG A 142 -16.20 -5.92 -0.82
C ARG A 142 -17.38 -5.26 -1.55
N ARG A 143 -17.62 -3.96 -1.35
CA ARG A 143 -18.69 -3.22 -2.04
C ARG A 143 -18.56 -3.31 -3.55
N ARG A 144 -17.33 -3.23 -4.08
CA ARG A 144 -17.07 -3.41 -5.51
C ARG A 144 -17.42 -4.84 -5.97
N ARG A 145 -17.10 -5.87 -5.17
CA ARG A 145 -17.46 -7.26 -5.49
C ARG A 145 -18.96 -7.46 -5.49
N GLU A 146 -19.68 -6.96 -4.48
CA GLU A 146 -21.15 -7.06 -4.41
C GLU A 146 -21.79 -6.40 -5.64
N ARG A 147 -21.29 -5.24 -6.07
CA ARG A 147 -21.73 -4.57 -7.31
C ARG A 147 -21.43 -5.38 -8.57
N LEU A 148 -20.26 -6.02 -8.65
CA LEU A 148 -19.86 -6.82 -9.82
C LEU A 148 -20.51 -8.22 -9.86
N ALA A 149 -20.85 -8.79 -8.70
CA ALA A 149 -21.54 -10.07 -8.59
C ALA A 149 -22.92 -10.01 -9.26
N GLY A 150 -23.58 -8.84 -9.21
CA GLY A 150 -24.81 -8.60 -9.96
C GLY A 150 -24.62 -8.47 -11.49
N LEU A 151 -23.39 -8.47 -12.01
CA LEU A 151 -23.11 -8.18 -13.43
C LEU A 151 -22.44 -9.34 -14.20
N ALA A 152 -21.47 -10.07 -13.63
CA ALA A 152 -20.67 -11.04 -14.42
C ALA A 152 -19.92 -12.12 -13.60
N GLY A 153 -20.21 -12.29 -12.31
CA GLY A 153 -19.55 -13.28 -11.46
C GLY A 153 -20.43 -14.50 -11.23
N CYS A 154 -19.82 -15.67 -10.98
CA CYS A 154 -20.56 -16.79 -10.41
C CYS A 154 -21.26 -16.31 -9.12
N PRO A 155 -22.59 -16.44 -8.98
CA PRO A 155 -23.33 -15.89 -7.83
C PRO A 155 -22.92 -16.56 -6.52
N GLU A 156 -22.43 -17.80 -6.57
CA GLU A 156 -22.02 -18.56 -5.39
C GLU A 156 -20.61 -18.21 -4.91
N CYS A 157 -19.65 -18.03 -5.83
CA CYS A 157 -18.25 -17.83 -5.46
C CYS A 157 -17.66 -16.46 -5.83
N GLY A 158 -18.41 -15.63 -6.56
CA GLY A 158 -18.00 -14.29 -6.98
C GLY A 158 -16.79 -14.26 -7.93
N ARG A 159 -16.38 -15.39 -8.51
CA ARG A 159 -15.26 -15.44 -9.47
C ARG A 159 -15.73 -14.98 -10.83
N SER A 160 -14.98 -14.06 -11.42
CA SER A 160 -14.99 -13.82 -12.87
C SER A 160 -14.05 -14.80 -13.56
N VAL A 161 -14.43 -15.29 -14.74
CA VAL A 161 -13.60 -16.20 -15.55
C VAL A 161 -12.26 -15.51 -15.84
N PRO A 162 -11.12 -16.08 -15.40
CA PRO A 162 -9.83 -15.47 -15.67
C PRO A 162 -9.53 -15.54 -17.18
N VAL A 163 -9.22 -14.40 -17.80
CA VAL A 163 -8.67 -14.37 -19.17
C VAL A 163 -7.25 -14.98 -19.14
N PRO A 164 -6.99 -16.08 -19.86
CA PRO A 164 -5.67 -16.70 -19.92
C PRO A 164 -4.59 -15.75 -20.48
N GLY A 165 -3.32 -15.98 -20.14
CA GLY A 165 -2.17 -15.34 -20.79
C GLY A 165 -1.76 -13.94 -20.28
N ARG A 166 -2.71 -13.06 -19.95
CA ARG A 166 -2.42 -11.62 -19.67
C ARG A 166 -1.67 -11.32 -18.36
N ARG A 167 -1.21 -12.33 -17.61
CA ARG A 167 -0.56 -12.13 -16.29
C ARG A 167 0.90 -12.55 -16.22
N ARG A 168 1.44 -13.26 -17.22
CA ARG A 168 2.85 -13.68 -17.22
C ARG A 168 3.79 -12.50 -17.44
N TRP A 169 3.46 -11.64 -18.41
CA TRP A 169 4.26 -10.43 -18.70
C TRP A 169 4.38 -9.50 -17.48
N LEU A 170 3.34 -9.41 -16.63
CA LEU A 170 3.41 -8.62 -15.39
C LEU A 170 4.49 -9.12 -14.42
N GLY A 171 4.72 -10.44 -14.35
CA GLY A 171 5.80 -11.00 -13.54
C GLY A 171 7.18 -10.63 -14.07
N HIS A 172 7.35 -10.64 -15.39
CA HIS A 172 8.59 -10.22 -16.04
C HIS A 172 8.81 -8.70 -15.92
N LEU A 173 7.76 -7.90 -16.11
CA LEU A 173 7.82 -6.45 -15.90
C LEU A 173 8.18 -6.14 -14.45
N ALA A 174 7.56 -6.80 -13.46
CA ALA A 174 7.92 -6.62 -12.06
C ALA A 174 9.39 -7.00 -11.80
N ALA A 175 9.89 -8.11 -12.34
CA ALA A 175 11.30 -8.46 -12.23
C ALA A 175 12.22 -7.39 -12.85
N ALA A 176 11.85 -6.82 -14.01
CA ALA A 176 12.60 -5.75 -14.65
C ALA A 176 12.57 -4.44 -13.84
N LEU A 177 11.42 -4.09 -13.24
CA LEU A 177 11.26 -2.91 -12.37
C LEU A 177 12.08 -2.99 -11.08
N ALA A 178 12.57 -4.17 -10.70
CA ALA A 178 13.47 -4.34 -9.56
C ALA A 178 14.93 -3.97 -9.87
N VAL A 179 15.29 -3.75 -11.13
CA VAL A 179 16.68 -3.51 -11.58
C VAL A 179 17.17 -2.06 -11.43
N PRO A 180 16.39 -1.01 -11.74
CA PRO A 180 16.94 0.35 -11.87
C PRO A 180 17.69 0.85 -10.64
N TYR A 181 17.15 0.58 -9.44
CA TYR A 181 17.74 1.07 -8.20
C TYR A 181 19.03 0.33 -7.79
N PRO A 182 19.06 -1.03 -7.71
CA PRO A 182 20.31 -1.75 -7.50
C PRO A 182 21.37 -1.45 -8.56
N ALA A 183 20.98 -1.30 -9.82
CA ALA A 183 21.92 -0.96 -10.89
C ALA A 183 22.56 0.41 -10.67
N LEU A 184 21.76 1.42 -10.29
CA LEU A 184 22.27 2.75 -9.95
C LEU A 184 23.22 2.71 -8.74
N LYS A 185 22.86 1.96 -7.70
CA LYS A 185 23.70 1.77 -6.51
C LYS A 185 25.03 1.07 -6.84
N LEU A 186 25.00 0.04 -7.69
CA LEU A 186 26.21 -0.65 -8.16
C LEU A 186 27.08 0.26 -9.02
N TYR A 187 26.47 1.10 -9.87
CA TYR A 187 27.18 2.12 -10.64
C TYR A 187 27.92 3.11 -9.73
N TRP A 188 27.29 3.57 -8.65
CA TRP A 188 27.95 4.43 -7.65
C TRP A 188 29.07 3.71 -6.91
N ALA A 189 28.87 2.45 -6.51
CA ALA A 189 29.90 1.64 -5.88
C ALA A 189 31.12 1.40 -6.80
N ALA A 190 30.92 1.42 -8.12
CA ALA A 190 31.98 1.34 -9.13
C ALA A 190 32.64 2.71 -9.43
N GLY A 191 32.34 3.77 -8.68
CA GLY A 191 32.92 5.10 -8.84
C GLY A 191 32.14 6.04 -9.76
N GLY A 192 30.96 5.63 -10.22
CA GLY A 192 30.08 6.44 -11.06
C GLY A 192 29.64 7.75 -10.38
N GLN A 193 29.60 8.84 -11.15
CA GLN A 193 29.36 10.20 -10.64
C GLN A 193 27.97 10.76 -10.93
N MET A 194 27.15 10.05 -11.72
CA MET A 194 25.79 10.49 -12.04
C MET A 194 24.98 10.73 -10.76
N ALA A 195 24.58 11.98 -10.51
CA ALA A 195 23.89 12.40 -9.30
C ALA A 195 24.62 12.12 -7.96
N ALA A 196 25.92 11.82 -7.99
CA ALA A 196 26.71 11.58 -6.78
C ALA A 196 26.74 12.81 -5.86
N SER A 197 26.76 14.02 -6.44
CA SER A 197 26.70 15.28 -5.69
C SER A 197 25.42 15.43 -4.85
N SER A 198 24.33 14.76 -5.22
CA SER A 198 23.07 14.75 -4.46
C SER A 198 23.10 13.82 -3.25
N MET A 199 24.04 12.86 -3.20
CA MET A 199 24.18 11.87 -2.13
C MET A 199 25.23 12.27 -1.08
N GLY A 200 26.11 13.22 -1.40
CA GLY A 200 27.01 13.88 -0.45
C GLY A 200 28.17 13.04 0.09
N ARG A 201 28.22 11.71 -0.15
CA ARG A 201 29.32 10.82 0.25
C ARG A 201 29.48 9.63 -0.70
N PRO A 202 30.71 9.10 -0.87
CA PRO A 202 30.92 7.80 -1.52
C PRO A 202 30.20 6.71 -0.72
N GLU A 203 29.37 5.93 -1.40
CA GLU A 203 28.69 4.77 -0.81
C GLU A 203 29.54 3.50 -0.95
N GLY A 204 29.47 2.62 0.04
CA GLY A 204 30.03 1.27 -0.06
C GLY A 204 29.21 0.36 -0.98
N PHE A 205 29.61 -0.90 -1.08
CA PHE A 205 28.89 -1.89 -1.90
C PHE A 205 27.46 -2.13 -1.35
N PRO A 206 26.41 -2.02 -2.18
CA PRO A 206 25.00 -2.00 -1.75
C PRO A 206 24.42 -3.41 -1.56
N VAL A 207 25.01 -4.22 -0.68
CA VAL A 207 24.61 -5.63 -0.49
C VAL A 207 23.11 -5.75 -0.19
N GLY A 208 22.60 -4.92 0.73
CA GLY A 208 21.22 -4.99 1.18
C GLY A 208 20.22 -4.69 0.07
N GLU A 209 20.47 -3.65 -0.71
CA GLU A 209 19.64 -3.28 -1.85
C GLU A 209 19.64 -4.37 -2.93
N VAL A 210 20.82 -4.91 -3.27
CA VAL A 210 20.94 -5.98 -4.27
C VAL A 210 20.19 -7.23 -3.83
N VAL A 211 20.34 -7.65 -2.58
CA VAL A 211 19.67 -8.85 -2.04
C VAL A 211 18.16 -8.63 -1.97
N CYS A 212 17.69 -7.50 -1.44
CA CYS A 212 16.25 -7.22 -1.29
C CYS A 212 15.53 -7.15 -2.65
N PHE A 213 16.10 -6.42 -3.62
CA PHE A 213 15.48 -6.29 -4.93
C PHE A 213 15.64 -7.55 -5.79
N GLY A 214 16.75 -8.28 -5.64
CA GLY A 214 16.91 -9.62 -6.22
C GLY A 214 15.85 -10.59 -5.70
N ALA A 215 15.61 -10.61 -4.39
CA ALA A 215 14.55 -11.41 -3.78
C ALA A 215 13.15 -10.97 -4.27
N ALA A 216 12.90 -9.66 -4.42
CA ALA A 216 11.64 -9.16 -4.98
C ALA A 216 11.43 -9.59 -6.44
N ALA A 217 12.49 -9.61 -7.26
CA ALA A 217 12.45 -10.09 -8.63
C ALA A 217 12.15 -11.60 -8.70
N VAL A 218 12.85 -12.40 -7.88
CA VAL A 218 12.61 -13.85 -7.77
C VAL A 218 11.19 -14.13 -7.31
N LEU A 219 10.70 -13.39 -6.31
CA LEU A 219 9.32 -13.48 -5.82
C LEU A 219 8.31 -13.15 -6.91
N ALA A 220 8.52 -12.08 -7.69
CA ALA A 220 7.66 -11.71 -8.80
C ALA A 220 7.56 -12.83 -9.86
N LEU A 221 8.69 -13.46 -10.18
CA LEU A 221 8.75 -14.61 -11.08
C LEU A 221 8.07 -15.84 -10.46
N ALA A 222 8.32 -16.14 -9.18
CA ALA A 222 7.69 -17.25 -8.46
C ALA A 222 6.15 -17.15 -8.50
N LEU A 223 5.60 -15.94 -8.39
CA LEU A 223 4.15 -15.72 -8.43
C LEU A 223 3.51 -16.05 -9.79
N VAL A 224 4.28 -16.09 -10.89
CA VAL A 224 3.77 -16.36 -12.24
C VAL A 224 4.27 -17.66 -12.87
N GLN A 225 5.44 -18.15 -12.47
CA GLN A 225 6.10 -19.32 -13.05
C GLN A 225 5.62 -20.63 -12.42
N ARG A 226 5.87 -21.76 -13.11
CA ARG A 226 5.47 -23.09 -12.64
C ARG A 226 6.25 -23.52 -11.39
N TRP A 227 7.55 -23.23 -11.34
CA TRP A 227 8.41 -23.61 -10.22
C TRP A 227 8.00 -22.95 -8.89
N GLY A 228 7.41 -21.75 -8.93
CA GLY A 228 6.92 -21.09 -7.72
C GLY A 228 5.77 -21.84 -7.04
N ARG A 229 5.09 -22.76 -7.72
CA ARG A 229 4.06 -23.61 -7.12
C ARG A 229 4.62 -24.67 -6.16
N VAL A 230 5.92 -24.96 -6.24
CA VAL A 230 6.60 -25.87 -5.31
C VAL A 230 6.78 -25.20 -3.94
N LEU A 231 6.82 -23.87 -3.90
CA LEU A 231 7.00 -23.12 -2.66
C LEU A 231 5.71 -23.10 -1.83
N PRO A 232 5.81 -23.09 -0.48
CA PRO A 232 4.66 -22.96 0.39
C PRO A 232 3.85 -21.72 0.03
N ARG A 233 2.54 -21.90 -0.15
CA ARG A 233 1.64 -20.83 -0.56
C ARG A 233 1.74 -19.61 0.36
N TRP A 234 1.83 -19.84 1.67
CA TRP A 234 1.89 -18.76 2.66
C TRP A 234 3.12 -17.87 2.41
N LEU A 235 4.28 -18.44 2.09
CA LEU A 235 5.53 -17.71 1.85
C LEU A 235 5.38 -16.71 0.70
N LEU A 236 4.86 -17.17 -0.45
CA LEU A 236 4.66 -16.31 -1.61
C LEU A 236 3.61 -15.22 -1.36
N THR A 237 2.57 -15.54 -0.61
CA THR A 237 1.50 -14.58 -0.34
C THR A 237 1.89 -13.54 0.71
N ALA A 238 2.55 -13.97 1.78
CA ALA A 238 3.03 -13.08 2.83
C ALA A 238 4.17 -12.21 2.29
N GLY A 239 5.18 -12.82 1.65
CA GLY A 239 6.28 -12.09 1.03
C GLY A 239 5.79 -11.10 -0.03
N GLY A 240 4.85 -11.52 -0.89
CA GLY A 240 4.23 -10.66 -1.89
C GLY A 240 3.48 -9.47 -1.28
N CYS A 241 2.73 -9.69 -0.20
CA CYS A 241 2.04 -8.62 0.52
C CYS A 241 3.00 -7.67 1.23
N VAL A 242 4.04 -8.18 1.89
CA VAL A 242 5.06 -7.37 2.60
C VAL A 242 5.84 -6.53 1.60
N ALA A 243 6.37 -7.14 0.54
CA ALA A 243 7.13 -6.43 -0.49
C ALA A 243 6.27 -5.37 -1.20
N ALA A 244 5.02 -5.70 -1.54
CA ALA A 244 4.09 -4.73 -2.12
C ALA A 244 3.81 -3.57 -1.15
N GLY A 245 3.55 -3.83 0.13
CA GLY A 245 3.30 -2.79 1.13
C GLY A 245 4.50 -1.86 1.32
N ALA A 246 5.71 -2.43 1.45
CA ALA A 246 6.94 -1.67 1.58
C ALA A 246 7.20 -0.78 0.35
N LEU A 247 7.12 -1.34 -0.85
CA LEU A 247 7.41 -0.61 -2.09
C LEU A 247 6.34 0.43 -2.45
N VAL A 248 5.06 0.10 -2.25
CA VAL A 248 3.97 1.07 -2.45
C VAL A 248 4.09 2.21 -1.45
N SER A 249 4.34 1.94 -0.17
CA SER A 249 4.45 3.02 0.83
C SER A 249 5.61 3.98 0.50
N MET A 250 6.78 3.47 0.13
CA MET A 250 7.92 4.29 -0.27
C MET A 250 7.69 5.01 -1.61
N GLY A 251 7.12 4.33 -2.60
CA GLY A 251 6.81 4.93 -3.91
C GLY A 251 5.73 6.01 -3.82
N VAL A 252 4.71 5.80 -2.99
CA VAL A 252 3.65 6.77 -2.70
C VAL A 252 4.22 7.99 -1.97
N LEU A 253 5.09 7.77 -0.98
CA LEU A 253 5.78 8.85 -0.27
C LEU A 253 6.52 9.77 -1.25
N ALA A 254 7.32 9.18 -2.14
CA ALA A 254 8.06 9.94 -3.13
C ALA A 254 7.14 10.62 -4.15
N GLY A 255 6.13 9.91 -4.66
CA GLY A 255 5.18 10.48 -5.62
C GLY A 255 4.42 11.69 -5.07
N PHE A 256 3.86 11.57 -3.86
CA PHE A 256 3.18 12.70 -3.21
C PHE A 256 4.16 13.79 -2.77
N GLY A 257 5.37 13.44 -2.31
CA GLY A 257 6.41 14.41 -1.99
C GLY A 257 6.81 15.25 -3.21
N THR A 258 7.01 14.61 -4.37
CA THR A 258 7.27 15.30 -5.64
C THR A 258 6.09 16.15 -6.06
N ALA A 259 4.86 15.64 -5.98
CA ALA A 259 3.66 16.42 -6.32
C ALA A 259 3.49 17.65 -5.41
N ALA A 260 3.62 17.48 -4.11
CA ALA A 260 3.55 18.57 -3.14
C ALA A 260 4.64 19.62 -3.40
N GLN A 261 5.84 19.19 -3.80
CA GLN A 261 6.92 20.09 -4.18
C GLN A 261 6.61 20.87 -5.47
N VAL A 262 6.10 20.19 -6.51
CA VAL A 262 5.71 20.84 -7.77
C VAL A 262 4.61 21.88 -7.55
N LEU A 263 3.71 21.61 -6.60
CA LEU A 263 2.63 22.53 -6.22
C LEU A 263 3.09 23.65 -5.26
N GLY A 264 4.36 23.70 -4.87
CA GLY A 264 4.90 24.71 -3.94
C GLY A 264 4.43 24.55 -2.49
N VAL A 265 3.83 23.40 -2.14
CA VAL A 265 3.35 23.12 -0.78
C VAL A 265 4.52 22.81 0.16
N VAL A 266 5.58 22.18 -0.36
CA VAL A 266 6.80 21.85 0.39
C VAL A 266 8.05 22.19 -0.41
N SER A 267 9.11 22.57 0.29
CA SER A 267 10.46 22.61 -0.31
C SER A 267 11.07 21.22 -0.25
N GLY A 268 11.56 20.69 -1.38
CA GLY A 268 12.13 19.35 -1.44
C GLY A 268 13.26 19.20 -2.46
N PRO A 269 13.92 18.04 -2.48
CA PRO A 269 15.04 17.77 -3.39
C PRO A 269 14.61 17.44 -4.83
N ALA A 270 13.31 17.23 -5.11
CA ALA A 270 12.80 16.84 -6.42
C ALA A 270 12.72 18.01 -7.42
N ARG A 271 13.68 18.95 -7.38
CA ARG A 271 13.79 19.97 -8.43
C ARG A 271 14.27 19.27 -9.70
N TRP A 272 13.50 19.40 -10.78
CA TRP A 272 13.81 18.79 -12.08
C TRP A 272 15.16 19.23 -12.65
N SER A 273 15.70 20.35 -12.17
CA SER A 273 16.95 20.93 -12.66
C SER A 273 18.23 20.23 -12.18
N HIS A 274 18.22 19.33 -11.18
CA HIS A 274 19.45 18.74 -10.59
C HIS A 274 19.24 17.26 -10.23
N ASN A 275 19.10 16.38 -11.23
CA ASN A 275 18.89 14.93 -11.04
C ASN A 275 17.54 14.50 -10.43
N GLY A 276 16.56 15.41 -10.30
CA GLY A 276 15.21 15.05 -9.83
C GLY A 276 14.54 13.94 -10.65
N TRP A 277 14.92 13.80 -11.93
CA TRP A 277 14.44 12.72 -12.80
C TRP A 277 14.93 11.32 -12.35
N LEU A 278 16.13 11.19 -11.76
CA LEU A 278 16.64 9.93 -11.22
C LEU A 278 15.82 9.49 -10.01
N VAL A 279 15.49 10.44 -9.14
CA VAL A 279 14.59 10.23 -8.00
C VAL A 279 13.23 9.74 -8.51
N ALA A 280 12.65 10.42 -9.49
CA ALA A 280 11.38 10.02 -10.10
C ALA A 280 11.44 8.62 -10.74
N LEU A 281 12.54 8.29 -11.42
CA LEU A 281 12.76 6.97 -12.03
C LEU A 281 12.84 5.86 -10.98
N VAL A 282 13.68 6.06 -9.95
CA VAL A 282 13.87 5.09 -8.86
C VAL A 282 12.57 4.86 -8.11
N TYR A 283 11.96 5.92 -7.57
CA TYR A 283 10.75 5.76 -6.78
C TYR A 283 9.52 5.41 -7.62
N GLY A 284 9.47 5.85 -8.88
CA GLY A 284 8.47 5.41 -9.85
C GLY A 284 8.58 3.92 -10.13
N SER A 285 9.80 3.39 -10.28
CA SER A 285 10.03 1.95 -10.44
C SER A 285 9.62 1.16 -9.20
N TRP A 286 9.87 1.68 -7.99
CA TRP A 286 9.43 1.05 -6.74
C TRP A 286 7.91 1.02 -6.63
N LEU A 287 7.24 2.14 -6.92
CA LEU A 287 5.78 2.21 -6.92
C LEU A 287 5.18 1.21 -7.91
N ALA A 288 5.68 1.20 -9.14
CA ALA A 288 5.23 0.29 -10.19
C ALA A 288 5.49 -1.18 -9.81
N LEU A 289 6.65 -1.48 -9.21
CA LEU A 289 6.98 -2.81 -8.70
C LEU A 289 6.01 -3.24 -7.58
N GLY A 290 5.78 -2.36 -6.60
CA GLY A 290 4.88 -2.63 -5.49
C GLY A 290 3.44 -2.90 -5.95
N VAL A 291 2.92 -2.09 -6.88
CA VAL A 291 1.60 -2.31 -7.48
C VAL A 291 1.56 -3.63 -8.26
N SER A 292 2.61 -3.92 -9.03
CA SER A 292 2.70 -5.17 -9.79
C SER A 292 2.70 -6.38 -8.85
N LEU A 293 3.50 -6.36 -7.77
CA LEU A 293 3.53 -7.40 -6.75
C LEU A 293 2.18 -7.57 -6.05
N ALA A 294 1.46 -6.48 -5.75
CA ALA A 294 0.11 -6.56 -5.17
C ALA A 294 -0.86 -7.31 -6.11
N VAL A 295 -0.84 -6.98 -7.41
CA VAL A 295 -1.69 -7.62 -8.44
C VAL A 295 -1.31 -9.08 -8.63
N LEU A 296 -0.01 -9.38 -8.71
CA LEU A 296 0.51 -10.74 -8.87
C LEU A 296 0.16 -11.60 -7.66
N THR A 297 0.35 -11.08 -6.45
CA THR A 297 0.03 -11.76 -5.18
C THR A 297 -1.47 -12.04 -5.08
N ALA A 298 -2.32 -11.06 -5.38
CA ALA A 298 -3.76 -11.26 -5.41
C ALA A 298 -4.17 -12.30 -6.46
N GLY A 299 -3.52 -12.29 -7.63
CA GLY A 299 -3.70 -13.30 -8.68
C GLY A 299 -3.29 -14.71 -8.24
N TYR A 300 -2.12 -14.82 -7.61
CA TYR A 300 -1.60 -16.08 -7.07
C TYR A 300 -2.54 -16.67 -6.01
N ARG A 301 -3.01 -15.85 -5.05
CA ARG A 301 -4.01 -16.26 -4.05
C ARG A 301 -5.26 -16.82 -4.71
N ARG A 302 -5.82 -16.14 -5.72
CA ARG A 302 -7.04 -16.59 -6.40
C ARG A 302 -6.85 -17.93 -7.11
N ARG A 303 -5.67 -18.18 -7.68
CA ARG A 303 -5.35 -19.44 -8.40
C ARG A 303 -5.09 -20.61 -7.46
N THR A 304 -4.66 -20.37 -6.23
CA THR A 304 -4.22 -21.41 -5.29
C THR A 304 -5.20 -21.65 -4.14
N VAL A 305 -6.30 -20.88 -4.04
CA VAL A 305 -7.41 -21.19 -3.14
C VAL A 305 -8.22 -22.35 -3.72
N PRO A 306 -8.31 -23.50 -3.01
CA PRO A 306 -9.18 -24.60 -3.40
C PRO A 306 -10.59 -24.09 -3.69
N THR A 307 -11.12 -24.42 -4.85
CA THR A 307 -12.50 -24.11 -5.21
C THR A 307 -13.42 -25.12 -4.55
N GLY A 308 -14.05 -24.73 -3.44
CA GLY A 308 -15.23 -25.46 -2.92
C GLY A 308 -16.51 -25.20 -3.72
N CYS A 309 -16.45 -24.41 -4.80
CA CYS A 309 -17.61 -24.13 -5.64
C CYS A 309 -17.71 -25.20 -6.73
N ALA A 310 -18.68 -26.10 -6.59
CA ALA A 310 -18.94 -27.18 -7.53
C ALA A 310 -19.15 -26.68 -8.97
N ARG A 311 -19.75 -25.49 -9.15
CA ARG A 311 -19.99 -24.88 -10.47
C ARG A 311 -18.78 -24.25 -11.15
N CYS A 312 -17.67 -24.07 -10.41
CA CYS A 312 -16.44 -23.48 -10.94
C CYS A 312 -15.25 -24.43 -10.81
N ALA A 313 -15.48 -25.68 -10.41
CA ALA A 313 -14.52 -26.74 -10.59
C ALA A 313 -14.39 -27.01 -12.11
N PRO A 314 -13.16 -27.19 -12.62
CA PRO A 314 -12.93 -27.51 -14.03
C PRO A 314 -13.50 -28.87 -14.42
#